data_AF-C4RG49-F1
#
_entry.id   AF-C4RG49-F1
#
_cell.length_a   1.000
_cell.length_b   1.000
_cell.length_c   1.000
_cell.angle_alpha   90.00
_cell.angle_beta   90.00
_cell.angle_gamma   90.00
#
_symmetry.space_group_name_H-M   'P 1'
#
loop_
_entity.id
_entity.type
_entity.pdbx_description
1 polymer ?
#
loop_
_entity_poly.entity_id
_entity_poly.type
_entity_poly.pdbx_seq_one_letter_code
_entity_poly.pdbx_strand_id
1 'polypeptide(L)'
;MRFFVGWGGFRRLEWNEQFALGTLSVKAPDPPEPNGTKPTDEPGVTLLQYECGQVDHMTIPVPRKTIRSAGRALLLTSGLIALALPLAAAPVDAQGPTAAAVTMPECAWGSKYGVTGANAYWPDSAATYWSTVYPVTEDLEITISGVFPDARYASFTVYDDKPTWFSRNGARSSLPDHLIVPDAGSVNPWQTVRAPGGRFTLTLSPDVAAGQPNRLPLSREDAVPGAKASVIFRVYLPTGGDSTVVLPTVTLTQGGVSKTLPTCPPAPPPTPSATPPTPTPPPTTTPPAAPPAAAVEGAGTSDSNGHPDGGGPGRPPESGAKIFTRTSEVENLAPNPDNAYLGTWLVPPGPDQVVVVRGRAPHAVRGTHPVSWPRRRADVRYWSLCTNLGGQYKPVVINRFPEGPASYGCRYNDETRLDRYGYYTFVLGTEGQRAAIEAIRTATFVPFSVSYPTAPHMVLLRHLLPVEDFPYAVQNVPMNSSAETAAAVMGPYYPLVTVCSLATLTAEGPHGCTA
;
A
#
# COMPACT_ATOMS: atom_id res chain seq x y z
N MET A 1 -43.67 -32.56 -26.46
CA MET A 1 -45.07 -32.09 -26.57
C MET A 1 -45.30 -30.98 -25.55
N ARG A 2 -46.16 -30.00 -25.86
CA ARG A 2 -46.62 -28.91 -24.96
C ARG A 2 -48.05 -29.18 -24.49
N PHE A 3 -48.43 -28.62 -23.33
CA PHE A 3 -49.75 -28.12 -22.83
C PHE A 3 -49.58 -28.00 -21.28
N PHE A 4 -49.69 -26.89 -20.53
CA PHE A 4 -50.71 -25.80 -20.37
C PHE A 4 -52.11 -26.36 -20.10
N VAL A 5 -52.93 -26.00 -19.08
CA VAL A 5 -53.08 -24.86 -18.12
C VAL A 5 -53.62 -25.42 -16.76
N GLY A 6 -53.60 -24.83 -15.55
CA GLY A 6 -53.03 -23.58 -14.97
C GLY A 6 -53.96 -22.90 -13.91
N TRP A 7 -53.42 -21.92 -13.15
CA TRP A 7 -54.08 -20.94 -12.22
C TRP A 7 -54.64 -21.31 -10.83
N GLY A 8 -54.28 -20.48 -9.82
CA GLY A 8 -55.21 -19.99 -8.77
C GLY A 8 -54.82 -20.20 -7.29
N GLY A 9 -54.61 -19.12 -6.52
CA GLY A 9 -54.65 -19.18 -5.04
C GLY A 9 -53.72 -18.27 -4.24
N PHE A 10 -54.08 -16.99 -4.06
CA PHE A 10 -53.46 -16.10 -3.05
C PHE A 10 -53.94 -16.47 -1.63
N ARG A 11 -53.04 -16.46 -0.64
CA ARG A 11 -53.40 -16.08 0.75
C ARG A 11 -52.26 -15.29 1.42
N ARG A 12 -52.62 -14.13 1.98
CA ARG A 12 -51.81 -13.43 2.98
C ARG A 12 -51.75 -14.24 4.27
N LEU A 13 -50.66 -14.09 5.01
CA LEU A 13 -50.69 -14.18 6.46
C LEU A 13 -50.50 -12.77 7.01
N GLU A 14 -51.56 -12.25 7.61
CA GLU A 14 -51.55 -11.00 8.36
C GLU A 14 -51.18 -11.32 9.80
N TRP A 15 -50.33 -10.50 10.39
CA TRP A 15 -50.22 -10.35 11.85
C TRP A 15 -50.44 -8.88 12.14
N ASN A 16 -51.39 -8.59 13.03
CA ASN A 16 -51.76 -7.25 13.41
C ASN A 16 -52.11 -7.20 14.91
N GLU A 17 -52.07 -6.00 15.45
CA GLU A 17 -52.52 -5.60 16.81
C GLU A 17 -51.64 -5.99 18.02
N GLN A 18 -51.63 -5.23 19.12
CA GLN A 18 -51.54 -3.76 19.32
C GLN A 18 -51.45 -3.46 20.85
N PHE A 19 -50.82 -2.32 21.21
CA PHE A 19 -50.76 -1.74 22.59
C PHE A 19 -50.01 -2.57 23.66
N ALA A 20 -49.47 -2.00 24.75
CA ALA A 20 -49.58 -0.64 25.28
C ALA A 20 -48.24 -0.08 25.83
N LEU A 21 -48.22 1.22 26.13
CA LEU A 21 -47.12 1.95 26.78
C LEU A 21 -46.85 1.47 28.21
N GLY A 22 -45.56 1.38 28.58
CA GLY A 22 -45.13 1.11 29.96
C GLY A 22 -43.70 1.58 30.21
N THR A 23 -43.55 2.77 30.79
CA THR A 23 -42.25 3.32 31.21
C THR A 23 -41.73 2.58 32.44
N LEU A 24 -40.60 1.88 32.32
CA LEU A 24 -39.88 1.28 33.45
C LEU A 24 -38.47 1.88 33.54
N SER A 25 -38.31 2.80 34.47
CA SER A 25 -37.02 3.40 34.82
C SER A 25 -36.27 2.45 35.76
N VAL A 26 -35.15 1.87 35.29
CA VAL A 26 -34.25 1.06 36.13
C VAL A 26 -33.08 1.93 36.55
N LYS A 27 -33.09 2.36 37.81
CA LYS A 27 -32.03 3.14 38.44
C LYS A 27 -30.81 2.23 38.67
N ALA A 28 -29.69 2.51 37.99
CA ALA A 28 -28.42 1.87 38.29
C ALA A 28 -27.92 2.32 39.68
N PRO A 29 -27.25 1.45 40.46
CA PRO A 29 -26.64 1.84 41.73
C PRO A 29 -25.39 2.69 41.52
N ASP A 30 -25.21 3.70 42.38
CA ASP A 30 -24.07 4.61 42.34
C ASP A 30 -22.73 3.88 42.66
N PRO A 31 -21.61 4.25 42.02
CA PRO A 31 -20.29 3.70 42.35
C PRO A 31 -19.78 4.25 43.70
N PRO A 32 -19.07 3.45 44.52
CA PRO A 32 -18.52 3.91 45.79
C PRO A 32 -17.33 4.88 45.60
N GLU A 33 -17.22 5.87 46.47
CA GLU A 33 -16.10 6.82 46.50
C GLU A 33 -14.76 6.13 46.82
N PRO A 34 -13.64 6.57 46.21
CA PRO A 34 -12.31 6.04 46.51
C PRO A 34 -11.78 6.61 47.84
N ASN A 35 -11.67 5.76 48.85
CA ASN A 35 -10.91 6.05 50.07
C ASN A 35 -9.44 6.33 49.73
N GLY A 36 -8.89 7.41 50.28
CA GLY A 36 -7.51 7.82 50.03
C GLY A 36 -6.47 7.03 50.84
N THR A 37 -5.48 6.48 50.16
CA THR A 37 -4.19 6.04 50.73
C THR A 37 -3.04 6.46 49.81
N LYS A 38 -1.98 7.01 50.40
CA LYS A 38 -0.78 7.47 49.68
C LYS A 38 0.00 6.27 49.10
N PRO A 39 0.55 6.37 47.87
CA PRO A 39 1.69 5.58 47.44
C PRO A 39 3.00 6.14 48.01
N THR A 40 3.91 5.27 48.40
CA THR A 40 5.32 5.55 48.74
C THR A 40 6.21 5.57 47.50
N ASP A 41 7.41 6.14 47.63
CA ASP A 41 8.40 6.31 46.55
C ASP A 41 8.82 5.00 45.86
N GLU A 42 9.01 5.08 44.53
CA GLU A 42 9.99 4.33 43.73
C GLU A 42 10.29 5.13 42.42
N PRO A 43 11.45 4.92 41.77
CA PRO A 43 12.14 5.99 41.04
C PRO A 43 11.68 6.25 39.60
N GLY A 44 11.99 7.47 39.11
CA GLY A 44 11.41 8.06 37.91
C GLY A 44 11.86 7.47 36.57
N VAL A 45 10.90 7.41 35.64
CA VAL A 45 11.13 7.12 34.22
C VAL A 45 11.61 8.38 33.51
N THR A 46 12.91 8.44 33.19
CA THR A 46 13.48 9.53 32.38
C THR A 46 13.08 9.37 30.92
N LEU A 47 12.23 10.28 30.43
CA LEU A 47 11.93 10.43 29.00
C LEU A 47 13.18 10.92 28.24
N LEU A 48 13.75 10.06 27.39
CA LEU A 48 14.78 10.45 26.43
C LEU A 48 14.14 11.26 25.30
N GLN A 49 14.15 12.58 25.42
CA GLN A 49 13.96 13.48 24.29
C GLN A 49 15.17 13.37 23.36
N TYR A 50 14.95 13.00 22.10
CA TYR A 50 15.96 13.13 21.05
C TYR A 50 15.83 14.50 20.40
N GLU A 51 16.76 15.40 20.70
CA GLU A 51 16.94 16.64 19.95
C GLU A 51 17.72 16.34 18.66
N CYS A 52 17.20 16.74 17.51
CA CYS A 52 17.96 16.70 16.25
C CYS A 52 18.92 17.90 16.20
N GLY A 53 20.22 17.63 16.36
CA GLY A 53 21.27 18.63 16.14
C GLY A 53 21.28 19.16 14.70
N GLN A 54 21.57 20.45 14.55
CA GLN A 54 21.75 21.09 13.24
C GLN A 54 22.94 20.47 12.50
N VAL A 55 22.79 20.31 11.17
CA VAL A 55 23.90 19.93 10.28
C VAL A 55 24.24 21.14 9.41
N ASP A 56 25.36 21.78 9.70
CA ASP A 56 25.89 22.87 8.89
C ASP A 56 26.38 22.38 7.52
N HIS A 57 26.25 23.23 6.51
CA HIS A 57 26.64 22.93 5.13
C HIS A 57 28.16 22.75 4.98
N MET A 58 28.60 21.51 4.79
CA MET A 58 29.98 21.20 4.39
C MET A 58 30.06 20.78 2.91
N THR A 59 30.47 21.73 2.06
CA THR A 59 30.62 21.53 0.61
C THR A 59 31.87 20.70 0.29
N ILE A 60 31.70 19.51 -0.30
CA ILE A 60 32.81 18.65 -0.75
C ILE A 60 33.05 18.84 -2.26
N PRO A 61 34.26 19.26 -2.71
CA PRO A 61 34.54 19.48 -4.13
C PRO A 61 34.88 18.18 -4.88
N VAL A 62 34.36 18.05 -6.11
CA VAL A 62 34.62 16.92 -7.02
C VAL A 62 35.99 17.10 -7.71
N PRO A 63 36.92 16.13 -7.63
CA PRO A 63 38.21 16.25 -8.30
C PRO A 63 38.12 15.89 -9.79
N ARG A 64 38.34 16.87 -10.66
CA ARG A 64 38.62 16.62 -12.09
C ARG A 64 40.02 16.00 -12.23
N LYS A 65 40.13 14.89 -12.96
CA LYS A 65 41.43 14.35 -13.42
C LYS A 65 42.01 15.25 -14.50
N THR A 66 43.16 15.85 -14.24
CA THR A 66 43.95 16.56 -15.26
C THR A 66 45.39 16.03 -15.30
N ILE A 67 45.98 16.13 -16.48
CA ILE A 67 47.20 15.43 -16.89
C ILE A 67 48.45 16.03 -16.22
N ARG A 68 49.41 15.19 -15.81
CA ARG A 68 50.74 15.63 -15.33
C ARG A 68 51.67 15.92 -16.49
N SER A 69 52.27 17.11 -16.51
CA SER A 69 53.49 17.40 -17.29
C SER A 69 54.39 18.40 -16.56
N ALA A 70 55.64 17.95 -16.33
CA ALA A 70 56.88 18.65 -15.96
C ALA A 70 56.90 20.16 -15.57
N GLY A 71 57.67 20.51 -14.53
CA GLY A 71 58.11 21.89 -14.28
C GLY A 71 58.91 22.08 -12.98
N ARG A 72 60.19 22.44 -13.10
CA ARG A 72 61.19 22.57 -12.02
C ARG A 72 60.89 23.61 -10.94
N ALA A 73 61.21 23.22 -9.70
CA ALA A 73 61.83 23.97 -8.59
C ALA A 73 62.06 25.51 -8.67
N LEU A 74 61.74 26.18 -7.56
CA LEU A 74 62.70 27.08 -6.89
C LEU A 74 62.45 27.12 -5.36
N LEU A 75 63.53 27.26 -4.58
CA LEU A 75 63.51 27.50 -3.13
C LEU A 75 63.21 28.96 -2.82
N LEU A 76 62.62 29.25 -1.66
CA LEU A 76 62.98 30.39 -0.80
C LEU A 76 62.50 30.16 0.65
N THR A 77 63.24 30.73 1.60
CA THR A 77 63.27 30.34 3.02
C THR A 77 62.56 31.33 3.94
N SER A 78 62.46 30.94 5.23
CA SER A 78 61.96 31.68 6.42
C SER A 78 60.51 31.33 6.77
N GLY A 79 60.16 30.90 7.99
CA GLY A 79 60.96 30.72 9.20
C GLY A 79 60.25 31.33 10.40
N LEU A 80 59.51 30.53 11.16
CA LEU A 80 58.96 30.89 12.47
C LEU A 80 58.67 29.61 13.26
N ILE A 81 59.23 29.52 14.45
CA ILE A 81 59.03 28.41 15.39
C ILE A 81 57.88 28.80 16.33
N ALA A 82 56.87 27.93 16.44
CA ALA A 82 55.89 28.00 17.52
C ALA A 82 55.78 26.60 18.15
N LEU A 83 56.10 26.48 19.44
CA LEU A 83 55.90 25.23 20.18
C LEU A 83 54.39 25.03 20.39
N ALA A 84 53.88 23.88 19.96
CA ALA A 84 52.56 23.38 20.36
C ALA A 84 52.76 22.06 21.12
N LEU A 85 52.18 21.96 22.31
CA LEU A 85 52.20 20.75 23.13
C LEU A 85 51.37 19.64 22.45
N PRO A 86 51.79 18.36 22.50
CA PRO A 86 50.97 17.27 22.02
C PRO A 86 49.84 17.00 23.02
N LEU A 87 48.63 17.45 22.69
CA LEU A 87 47.43 17.06 23.42
C LEU A 87 47.11 15.59 23.04
N ALA A 88 47.33 14.67 23.97
CA ALA A 88 47.04 13.26 23.75
C ALA A 88 45.51 13.04 23.69
N ALA A 89 44.98 12.91 22.47
CA ALA A 89 43.59 12.52 22.27
C ALA A 89 43.44 11.03 22.58
N ALA A 90 42.81 10.70 23.72
CA ALA A 90 42.31 9.36 23.96
C ALA A 90 41.17 9.06 22.95
N PRO A 91 41.09 7.84 22.38
CA PRO A 91 39.95 7.46 21.57
C PRO A 91 38.70 7.38 22.47
N VAL A 92 37.72 8.23 22.20
CA VAL A 92 36.38 8.09 22.79
C VAL A 92 35.67 7.01 21.98
N ASP A 93 35.52 5.81 22.55
CA ASP A 93 34.70 4.75 21.97
C ASP A 93 33.24 5.21 21.94
N ALA A 94 32.81 5.72 20.77
CA ALA A 94 31.44 6.09 20.49
C ALA A 94 30.58 4.85 20.20
N GLN A 95 30.44 3.98 21.21
CA GLN A 95 29.49 2.88 21.19
C GLN A 95 28.07 3.45 21.38
N GLY A 96 27.45 3.84 20.27
CA GLY A 96 26.02 4.14 20.24
C GLY A 96 25.19 2.94 20.72
N PRO A 97 23.99 3.16 21.26
CA PRO A 97 23.17 2.09 21.81
C PRO A 97 22.91 1.01 20.75
N THR A 98 23.31 -0.22 21.06
CA THR A 98 23.03 -1.38 20.21
C THR A 98 21.52 -1.56 20.09
N ALA A 99 21.03 -1.65 18.86
CA ALA A 99 19.63 -1.98 18.62
C ALA A 99 19.30 -3.33 19.30
N ALA A 100 18.17 -3.37 20.03
CA ALA A 100 17.77 -4.57 20.76
C ALA A 100 17.70 -5.78 19.81
N ALA A 101 18.41 -6.86 20.16
CA ALA A 101 18.48 -8.06 19.35
C ALA A 101 17.07 -8.67 19.14
N VAL A 102 16.77 -9.07 17.91
CA VAL A 102 15.49 -9.72 17.61
C VAL A 102 15.52 -11.14 18.19
N THR A 103 14.49 -11.49 18.96
CA THR A 103 14.34 -12.84 19.52
C THR A 103 13.52 -13.74 18.59
N MET A 104 13.72 -15.04 18.72
CA MET A 104 12.91 -16.04 18.00
C MET A 104 11.44 -15.92 18.42
N PRO A 105 10.48 -15.91 17.47
CA PRO A 105 9.07 -15.72 17.80
C PRO A 105 8.49 -16.94 18.53
N GLU A 106 7.67 -16.68 19.56
CA GLU A 106 6.96 -17.74 20.28
C GLU A 106 5.63 -18.14 19.62
N CYS A 107 5.10 -17.27 18.76
CA CYS A 107 3.87 -17.45 18.00
C CYS A 107 3.99 -16.80 16.61
N ALA A 108 3.17 -17.25 15.66
CA ALA A 108 3.16 -16.78 14.27
C ALA A 108 2.09 -15.72 14.00
N TRP A 109 2.31 -14.89 12.98
CA TRP A 109 1.34 -13.91 12.46
C TRP A 109 0.93 -12.80 13.46
N GLY A 110 1.83 -12.46 14.39
CA GLY A 110 1.56 -11.53 15.49
C GLY A 110 1.25 -10.08 15.10
N SER A 111 1.57 -9.66 13.87
CA SER A 111 1.13 -8.37 13.35
C SER A 111 0.16 -8.56 12.19
N LYS A 112 -0.96 -7.84 12.25
CA LYS A 112 -2.01 -7.79 11.21
C LYS A 112 -2.20 -6.34 10.77
N TYR A 113 -2.12 -6.08 9.47
CA TYR A 113 -2.29 -4.76 8.86
C TYR A 113 -3.48 -4.73 7.90
N GLY A 114 -4.09 -3.56 7.74
CA GLY A 114 -5.30 -3.34 6.93
C GLY A 114 -6.40 -2.64 7.72
N VAL A 115 -7.60 -2.52 7.13
CA VAL A 115 -8.75 -1.78 7.72
C VAL A 115 -9.34 -2.41 9.00
N THR A 116 -9.04 -3.68 9.23
CA THR A 116 -9.41 -4.52 10.39
C THR A 116 -8.22 -4.88 11.29
N GLY A 117 -7.10 -4.16 11.15
CA GLY A 117 -5.87 -4.34 11.91
C GLY A 117 -5.14 -3.01 12.11
N ALA A 118 -3.81 -3.05 12.16
CA ALA A 118 -3.00 -1.85 12.13
C ALA A 118 -3.12 -1.16 10.76
N ASN A 119 -3.77 0.01 10.72
CA ASN A 119 -3.87 0.83 9.52
C ASN A 119 -2.55 1.61 9.33
N ALA A 120 -1.56 0.97 8.72
CA ALA A 120 -0.25 1.54 8.48
C ALA A 120 0.34 1.10 7.12
N TYR A 121 1.30 1.89 6.62
CA TYR A 121 2.09 1.61 5.41
C TYR A 121 1.31 1.67 4.08
N TRP A 122 0.40 2.63 3.94
CA TRP A 122 -0.47 2.84 2.77
C TRP A 122 -1.17 1.56 2.27
N PRO A 123 -1.92 0.88 3.16
CA PRO A 123 -2.54 -0.40 2.85
C PRO A 123 -3.67 -0.20 1.83
N ASP A 124 -3.93 -1.21 1.00
CA ASP A 124 -5.20 -1.26 0.27
C ASP A 124 -6.33 -1.61 1.25
N SER A 125 -7.48 -0.92 1.19
CA SER A 125 -8.64 -1.31 2.01
C SER A 125 -9.28 -2.63 1.57
N ALA A 126 -8.96 -3.11 0.36
CA ALA A 126 -9.34 -4.42 -0.14
C ALA A 126 -8.33 -5.54 0.22
N ALA A 127 -7.26 -5.25 0.99
CA ALA A 127 -6.22 -6.22 1.33
C ALA A 127 -6.00 -6.34 2.84
N THR A 128 -5.49 -7.49 3.25
CA THR A 128 -5.05 -7.74 4.62
C THR A 128 -3.71 -8.46 4.61
N TYR A 129 -2.88 -8.13 5.59
CA TYR A 129 -1.48 -8.52 5.65
C TYR A 129 -1.20 -9.08 7.04
N TRP A 130 -0.54 -10.22 7.12
CA TRP A 130 -0.07 -10.80 8.37
C TRP A 130 1.43 -11.01 8.31
N SER A 131 2.16 -10.74 9.40
CA SER A 131 3.60 -10.96 9.42
C SER A 131 4.10 -11.73 10.64
N THR A 132 5.12 -12.55 10.40
CA THR A 132 5.94 -13.17 11.44
C THR A 132 7.34 -12.56 11.34
N VAL A 133 7.85 -12.03 12.46
CA VAL A 133 9.19 -11.44 12.57
C VAL A 133 10.12 -12.45 13.23
N TYR A 134 11.37 -12.54 12.77
CA TYR A 134 12.37 -13.48 13.24
C TYR A 134 13.79 -12.89 13.09
N PRO A 135 14.79 -13.36 13.84
CA PRO A 135 16.20 -13.01 13.62
C PRO A 135 16.79 -13.76 12.44
N VAL A 136 17.70 -13.12 11.70
CA VAL A 136 18.50 -13.79 10.67
C VAL A 136 19.56 -14.67 11.31
N THR A 137 19.51 -15.99 11.11
CA THR A 137 20.60 -16.91 11.47
C THR A 137 20.83 -17.94 10.35
N GLU A 138 22.07 -18.37 10.16
CA GLU A 138 22.45 -19.34 9.11
C GLU A 138 21.99 -20.78 9.41
N ASP A 139 21.54 -21.05 10.64
CA ASP A 139 21.05 -22.36 11.09
C ASP A 139 19.52 -22.45 11.17
N LEU A 140 18.80 -21.39 10.79
CA LEU A 140 17.34 -21.32 10.81
C LEU A 140 16.75 -21.64 9.43
N GLU A 141 15.83 -22.60 9.41
CA GLU A 141 14.89 -22.81 8.32
C GLU A 141 13.45 -22.64 8.82
N ILE A 142 12.59 -21.98 8.05
CA ILE A 142 11.17 -21.78 8.41
C ILE A 142 10.28 -22.47 7.37
N THR A 143 9.56 -23.50 7.80
CA THR A 143 8.54 -24.15 6.98
C THR A 143 7.19 -23.49 7.22
N ILE A 144 6.47 -23.16 6.16
CA ILE A 144 5.13 -22.59 6.18
C ILE A 144 4.19 -23.50 5.38
N SER A 145 3.23 -24.13 6.07
CA SER A 145 2.26 -25.07 5.46
C SER A 145 0.84 -24.58 5.68
N GLY A 146 0.01 -24.59 4.64
CA GLY A 146 -1.34 -24.04 4.70
C GLY A 146 -2.28 -24.57 3.63
N VAL A 147 -3.38 -23.85 3.44
CA VAL A 147 -4.35 -24.08 2.36
C VAL A 147 -4.49 -22.82 1.52
N PHE A 148 -4.64 -22.98 0.20
CA PHE A 148 -4.88 -21.88 -0.72
C PHE A 148 -6.19 -21.15 -0.35
N PRO A 149 -6.14 -19.86 0.02
CA PRO A 149 -7.33 -19.13 0.47
C PRO A 149 -8.31 -18.89 -0.68
N ASP A 150 -9.59 -18.71 -0.34
CA ASP A 150 -10.58 -18.19 -1.27
C ASP A 150 -10.40 -16.67 -1.38
N ALA A 151 -9.54 -16.23 -2.30
CA ALA A 151 -9.19 -14.82 -2.50
C ALA A 151 -8.82 -14.53 -3.96
N ARG A 152 -8.87 -13.27 -4.40
CA ARG A 152 -8.45 -12.89 -5.77
C ARG A 152 -6.95 -13.08 -5.96
N TYR A 153 -6.17 -12.71 -4.95
CA TYR A 153 -4.71 -12.82 -4.95
C TYR A 153 -4.18 -13.11 -3.54
N ALA A 154 -3.12 -13.90 -3.45
CA ALA A 154 -2.33 -14.07 -2.24
C ALA A 154 -0.82 -14.15 -2.55
N SER A 155 0.03 -13.78 -1.60
CA SER A 155 1.48 -13.97 -1.73
C SER A 155 2.21 -14.03 -0.40
N PHE A 156 3.40 -14.61 -0.44
CA PHE A 156 4.40 -14.51 0.62
C PHE A 156 5.55 -13.65 0.13
N THR A 157 6.01 -12.71 0.95
CA THR A 157 7.23 -11.95 0.68
C THR A 157 8.08 -11.83 1.93
N VAL A 158 9.38 -12.05 1.79
CA VAL A 158 10.39 -11.88 2.83
C VAL A 158 11.08 -10.52 2.67
N TYR A 159 11.27 -9.86 3.81
CA TYR A 159 12.00 -8.61 3.98
C TYR A 159 12.97 -8.76 5.15
N ASP A 160 14.10 -8.06 5.09
CA ASP A 160 15.02 -7.87 6.21
C ASP A 160 14.81 -6.49 6.86
N ASP A 161 15.85 -5.92 7.44
CA ASP A 161 15.87 -4.57 7.99
C ASP A 161 15.63 -3.50 6.92
N LYS A 162 16.00 -3.80 5.67
CA LYS A 162 15.72 -2.99 4.48
C LYS A 162 14.29 -3.30 4.00
N PRO A 163 13.36 -2.32 3.96
CA PRO A 163 11.95 -2.53 3.63
C PRO A 163 11.69 -2.69 2.12
N THR A 164 12.55 -3.43 1.42
CA THR A 164 12.46 -3.73 -0.02
C THR A 164 12.66 -5.22 -0.26
N TRP A 165 11.94 -5.78 -1.22
CA TRP A 165 12.14 -7.15 -1.69
C TRP A 165 13.53 -7.30 -2.33
N PHE A 166 13.99 -8.55 -2.46
CA PHE A 166 15.35 -8.85 -2.93
C PHE A 166 15.42 -10.17 -3.69
N SER A 167 16.64 -10.55 -4.07
CA SER A 167 16.97 -11.91 -4.52
C SER A 167 18.27 -12.36 -3.87
N ARG A 168 18.42 -13.66 -3.61
CA ARG A 168 19.66 -14.34 -3.16
C ARG A 168 19.87 -15.53 -4.09
N ASN A 169 21.06 -15.69 -4.68
CA ASN A 169 21.37 -16.76 -5.65
C ASN A 169 20.34 -16.91 -6.79
N GLY A 170 19.74 -15.79 -7.23
CA GLY A 170 18.68 -15.76 -8.24
C GLY A 170 17.29 -16.20 -7.77
N ALA A 171 17.13 -16.70 -6.54
CA ALA A 171 15.81 -16.90 -5.92
C ALA A 171 15.26 -15.55 -5.44
N ARG A 172 14.04 -15.18 -5.87
CA ARG A 172 13.35 -13.94 -5.44
C ARG A 172 12.83 -14.11 -4.01
N SER A 173 12.80 -13.03 -3.22
CA SER A 173 12.23 -13.02 -1.87
C SER A 173 10.69 -12.99 -1.84
N SER A 174 10.01 -13.25 -2.96
CA SER A 174 8.54 -13.21 -3.07
C SER A 174 7.98 -14.34 -3.93
N LEU A 175 6.86 -14.90 -3.49
CA LEU A 175 6.13 -15.98 -4.18
C LEU A 175 4.62 -15.66 -4.23
N PRO A 176 4.08 -15.24 -5.39
CA PRO A 176 2.65 -15.10 -5.60
C PRO A 176 1.93 -16.43 -5.81
N ASP A 177 0.64 -16.42 -5.47
CA ASP A 177 -0.28 -17.56 -5.48
C ASP A 177 -0.08 -18.57 -6.63
N HIS A 178 -0.17 -18.13 -7.87
CA HIS A 178 -0.11 -18.95 -9.09
C HIS A 178 1.25 -19.59 -9.35
N LEU A 179 2.32 -19.16 -8.67
CA LEU A 179 3.65 -19.78 -8.76
C LEU A 179 3.91 -20.79 -7.64
N ILE A 180 3.05 -20.86 -6.62
CA ILE A 180 3.14 -21.87 -5.55
C ILE A 180 2.78 -23.24 -6.14
N VAL A 181 3.71 -24.20 -6.06
CA VAL A 181 3.44 -25.60 -6.40
C VAL A 181 2.57 -26.21 -5.28
N PRO A 182 1.43 -26.85 -5.58
CA PRO A 182 0.62 -27.50 -4.56
C PRO A 182 1.34 -28.72 -3.94
N ASP A 183 0.98 -29.07 -2.71
CA ASP A 183 1.41 -30.33 -2.10
C ASP A 183 0.93 -31.54 -2.94
N ALA A 184 1.58 -32.70 -2.80
CA ALA A 184 1.19 -33.92 -3.50
C ALA A 184 -0.30 -34.27 -3.24
N GLY A 185 -1.06 -34.45 -4.32
CA GLY A 185 -2.51 -34.70 -4.27
C GLY A 185 -3.39 -33.45 -4.07
N SER A 186 -2.79 -32.27 -3.84
CA SER A 186 -3.49 -30.98 -3.81
C SER A 186 -3.48 -30.27 -5.17
N VAL A 187 -4.26 -29.20 -5.29
CA VAL A 187 -4.34 -28.39 -6.51
C VAL A 187 -4.30 -26.90 -6.16
N ASN A 188 -3.56 -26.12 -6.94
CA ASN A 188 -3.55 -24.67 -6.89
C ASN A 188 -4.71 -24.08 -7.75
N PRO A 189 -5.65 -23.32 -7.16
CA PRO A 189 -6.81 -22.77 -7.87
C PRO A 189 -6.48 -21.55 -8.77
N TRP A 190 -5.26 -21.01 -8.68
CA TRP A 190 -4.73 -20.02 -9.64
C TRP A 190 -3.92 -20.65 -10.78
N GLN A 191 -3.69 -21.97 -10.77
CA GLN A 191 -3.12 -22.72 -11.90
C GLN A 191 -4.19 -23.49 -12.70
N THR A 192 -5.33 -23.80 -12.08
CA THR A 192 -6.42 -24.57 -12.71
C THR A 192 -7.80 -24.04 -12.28
N VAL A 193 -8.83 -24.27 -13.08
CA VAL A 193 -10.21 -23.89 -12.70
C VAL A 193 -10.78 -24.90 -11.71
N ARG A 194 -10.44 -24.73 -10.42
CA ARG A 194 -10.93 -25.53 -9.29
C ARG A 194 -11.26 -24.67 -8.07
N ALA A 195 -12.01 -25.26 -7.14
CA ALA A 195 -12.30 -24.64 -5.85
C ALA A 195 -11.01 -24.41 -5.02
N PRO A 196 -11.00 -23.39 -4.14
CA PRO A 196 -9.92 -23.14 -3.18
C PRO A 196 -9.80 -24.25 -2.12
N GLY A 197 -8.76 -24.18 -1.29
CA GLY A 197 -8.54 -25.11 -0.17
C GLY A 197 -7.53 -26.24 -0.42
N GLY A 198 -6.91 -26.34 -1.60
CA GLY A 198 -5.76 -27.23 -1.80
C GLY A 198 -4.59 -26.85 -0.90
N ARG A 199 -3.76 -27.82 -0.50
CA ARG A 199 -2.62 -27.58 0.41
C ARG A 199 -1.36 -27.13 -0.32
N PHE A 200 -0.53 -26.39 0.40
CA PHE A 200 0.84 -26.03 -0.01
C PHE A 200 1.77 -26.05 1.20
N THR A 201 3.05 -26.25 0.92
CA THR A 201 4.17 -26.08 1.83
C THR A 201 5.28 -25.30 1.13
N LEU A 202 5.84 -24.31 1.83
CA LEU A 202 6.98 -23.51 1.38
C LEU A 202 8.02 -23.35 2.48
N THR A 203 9.25 -23.07 2.09
CA THR A 203 10.41 -23.07 3.00
C THR A 203 11.22 -21.78 2.83
N LEU A 204 11.53 -21.10 3.94
CA LEU A 204 12.46 -19.97 3.98
C LEU A 204 13.79 -20.48 4.52
N SER A 205 14.86 -20.33 3.75
CA SER A 205 16.17 -20.93 4.06
C SER A 205 17.32 -19.99 3.66
N PRO A 206 18.49 -20.02 4.32
CA PRO A 206 19.67 -19.29 3.86
C PRO A 206 20.31 -19.96 2.62
N ASP A 207 20.27 -21.29 2.55
CA ASP A 207 20.56 -22.04 1.34
C ASP A 207 19.38 -21.93 0.37
N VAL A 208 19.53 -21.19 -0.73
CA VAL A 208 18.56 -21.15 -1.84
C VAL A 208 19.26 -21.00 -3.18
N ALA A 209 18.58 -21.40 -4.24
CA ALA A 209 18.98 -21.19 -5.63
C ALA A 209 17.77 -20.93 -6.54
N ALA A 210 18.00 -20.24 -7.65
CA ALA A 210 16.99 -20.03 -8.69
C ALA A 210 16.36 -21.35 -9.16
N GLY A 211 15.04 -21.33 -9.40
CA GLY A 211 14.28 -22.48 -9.90
C GLY A 211 13.89 -23.53 -8.85
N GLN A 212 14.31 -23.38 -7.59
CA GLN A 212 13.79 -24.23 -6.50
C GLN A 212 12.30 -23.89 -6.23
N PRO A 213 11.36 -24.84 -6.41
CA PRO A 213 9.94 -24.57 -6.17
C PRO A 213 9.68 -24.34 -4.68
N ASN A 214 8.78 -23.40 -4.37
CA ASN A 214 8.35 -23.07 -3.02
C ASN A 214 9.48 -22.75 -2.00
N ARG A 215 10.70 -22.42 -2.45
CA ARG A 215 11.79 -22.02 -1.55
C ARG A 215 12.10 -20.54 -1.71
N LEU A 216 12.12 -19.83 -0.59
CA LEU A 216 12.39 -18.40 -0.50
C LEU A 216 13.66 -18.17 0.33
N PRO A 217 14.46 -17.13 0.04
CA PRO A 217 15.56 -16.77 0.92
C PRO A 217 15.05 -16.30 2.29
N LEU A 218 15.71 -16.73 3.36
CA LEU A 218 15.46 -16.26 4.73
C LEU A 218 15.79 -14.77 4.92
N SER A 219 16.81 -14.28 4.21
CA SER A 219 17.36 -12.92 4.26
C SER A 219 18.20 -12.62 3.00
N ARG A 220 18.60 -11.35 2.79
CA ARG A 220 19.73 -11.03 1.90
C ARG A 220 21.03 -11.73 2.36
N GLU A 221 21.98 -11.81 1.44
CA GLU A 221 23.34 -12.30 1.68
C GLU A 221 24.19 -11.31 2.50
N ASP A 222 23.89 -10.01 2.43
CA ASP A 222 24.54 -8.95 3.21
C ASP A 222 23.80 -8.63 4.54
N ALA A 223 22.87 -9.50 4.96
CA ALA A 223 22.13 -9.33 6.20
C ALA A 223 23.00 -9.70 7.41
N VAL A 224 23.01 -8.84 8.44
CA VAL A 224 23.79 -9.07 9.66
C VAL A 224 23.14 -10.20 10.48
N PRO A 225 23.89 -11.19 10.99
CA PRO A 225 23.36 -12.20 11.90
C PRO A 225 22.68 -11.56 13.14
N GLY A 226 21.49 -12.06 13.49
CA GLY A 226 20.64 -11.50 14.55
C GLY A 226 19.81 -10.27 14.13
N ALA A 227 20.00 -9.73 12.92
CA ALA A 227 19.17 -8.63 12.41
C ALA A 227 17.72 -9.07 12.20
N LYS A 228 16.82 -8.08 12.14
CA LYS A 228 15.39 -8.31 11.92
C LYS A 228 15.14 -8.78 10.49
N ALA A 229 14.44 -9.91 10.35
CA ALA A 229 13.75 -10.30 9.14
C ALA A 229 12.28 -10.60 9.41
N SER A 230 11.48 -10.65 8.34
CA SER A 230 10.05 -10.91 8.43
C SER A 230 9.51 -11.53 7.15
N VAL A 231 8.55 -12.43 7.33
CA VAL A 231 7.70 -12.94 6.25
C VAL A 231 6.33 -12.30 6.35
N ILE A 232 5.83 -11.76 5.26
CA ILE A 232 4.50 -11.16 5.16
C ILE A 232 3.64 -12.01 4.23
N PHE A 233 2.57 -12.59 4.78
CA PHE A 233 1.49 -13.20 4.02
C PHE A 233 0.45 -12.12 3.67
N ARG A 234 0.16 -11.97 2.39
CA ARG A 234 -0.76 -10.96 1.85
C ARG A 234 -1.95 -11.63 1.21
N VAL A 235 -3.15 -11.11 1.44
CA VAL A 235 -4.38 -11.56 0.79
C VAL A 235 -5.18 -10.36 0.33
N TYR A 236 -5.55 -10.33 -0.95
CA TYR A 236 -6.39 -9.30 -1.57
C TYR A 236 -7.76 -9.89 -1.89
N LEU A 237 -8.80 -9.20 -1.45
CA LEU A 237 -10.20 -9.59 -1.61
C LEU A 237 -10.49 -11.03 -1.16
N PRO A 238 -10.24 -11.38 0.12
CA PRO A 238 -10.68 -12.66 0.66
C PRO A 238 -12.22 -12.75 0.63
N THR A 239 -12.74 -13.85 0.08
CA THR A 239 -14.16 -14.14 0.03
C THR A 239 -14.71 -14.26 1.46
N GLY A 240 -15.73 -13.46 1.78
CA GLY A 240 -16.31 -13.39 3.12
C GLY A 240 -15.55 -12.52 4.12
N GLY A 241 -14.48 -11.83 3.70
CA GLY A 241 -13.66 -10.97 4.56
C GLY A 241 -12.42 -11.66 5.12
N ASP A 242 -11.58 -10.89 5.79
CA ASP A 242 -10.28 -11.33 6.31
C ASP A 242 -10.36 -12.38 7.42
N SER A 243 -11.49 -12.45 8.14
CA SER A 243 -11.76 -13.47 9.15
C SER A 243 -11.96 -14.89 8.60
N THR A 244 -12.15 -15.05 7.28
CA THR A 244 -12.23 -16.38 6.63
C THR A 244 -10.85 -16.93 6.25
N VAL A 245 -9.79 -16.12 6.31
CA VAL A 245 -8.44 -16.51 5.93
C VAL A 245 -7.84 -17.44 6.99
N VAL A 246 -7.71 -18.72 6.65
CA VAL A 246 -6.98 -19.70 7.46
C VAL A 246 -5.49 -19.37 7.38
N LEU A 247 -4.93 -18.89 8.48
CA LEU A 247 -3.51 -18.55 8.55
C LEU A 247 -2.64 -19.83 8.46
N PRO A 248 -1.59 -19.86 7.63
CA PRO A 248 -0.71 -21.02 7.50
C PRO A 248 0.00 -21.35 8.81
N THR A 249 0.23 -22.63 9.07
CA THR A 249 1.12 -23.07 10.16
C THR A 249 2.55 -22.65 9.85
N VAL A 250 3.28 -22.14 10.85
CA VAL A 250 4.71 -21.80 10.76
C VAL A 250 5.49 -22.70 11.71
N THR A 251 6.53 -23.34 11.18
CA THR A 251 7.44 -24.22 11.93
C THR A 251 8.86 -23.71 11.78
N LEU A 252 9.49 -23.35 12.89
CA LEU A 252 10.91 -23.00 12.94
C LEU A 252 11.72 -24.27 13.10
N THR A 253 12.77 -24.46 12.31
CA THR A 253 13.75 -25.53 12.48
C THR A 253 15.11 -24.89 12.68
N GLN A 254 15.72 -25.11 13.84
CA GLN A 254 17.02 -24.55 14.19
C GLN A 254 17.90 -25.62 14.86
N GLY A 255 19.15 -25.76 14.42
CA GLY A 255 20.06 -26.79 14.95
C GLY A 255 19.53 -28.23 14.83
N GLY A 256 18.65 -28.49 13.86
CA GLY A 256 17.94 -29.78 13.69
C GLY A 256 16.72 -29.99 14.60
N VAL A 257 16.39 -29.04 15.48
CA VAL A 257 15.20 -29.07 16.35
C VAL A 257 14.08 -28.26 15.69
N SER A 258 12.91 -28.87 15.50
CA SER A 258 11.73 -28.21 14.92
C SER A 258 10.68 -27.85 15.99
N LYS A 259 10.20 -26.60 15.98
CA LYS A 259 9.13 -26.07 16.82
C LYS A 259 8.03 -25.45 15.94
N THR A 260 6.85 -26.05 15.95
CA THR A 260 5.65 -25.44 15.36
C THR A 260 5.14 -24.32 16.26
N LEU A 261 4.89 -23.15 15.69
CA LEU A 261 4.37 -21.99 16.40
C LEU A 261 2.83 -22.01 16.43
N PRO A 262 2.19 -21.73 17.59
CA PRO A 262 0.78 -21.36 17.60
C PRO A 262 0.59 -20.04 16.85
N THR A 263 -0.62 -19.76 16.34
CA THR A 263 -0.96 -18.40 15.89
C THR A 263 -1.01 -17.48 17.11
N CYS A 264 -0.45 -16.28 17.01
CA CYS A 264 -0.51 -15.30 18.09
C CYS A 264 -1.96 -14.91 18.42
N PRO A 265 -2.28 -14.60 19.68
CA PRO A 265 -3.57 -14.01 20.01
C PRO A 265 -3.77 -12.70 19.24
N PRO A 266 -5.02 -12.32 18.88
CA PRO A 266 -5.29 -11.04 18.24
C PRO A 266 -4.74 -9.90 19.09
N ALA A 267 -4.03 -8.96 18.46
CA ALA A 267 -3.61 -7.75 19.15
C ALA A 267 -4.85 -7.02 19.72
N PRO A 268 -4.79 -6.49 20.96
CA PRO A 268 -5.87 -5.70 21.50
C PRO A 268 -6.13 -4.48 20.59
N PRO A 269 -7.39 -4.01 20.46
CA PRO A 269 -7.70 -2.86 19.63
C PRO A 269 -6.89 -1.64 20.12
N PRO A 270 -6.35 -0.81 19.22
CA PRO A 270 -5.54 0.34 19.62
C PRO A 270 -6.40 1.29 20.46
N THR A 271 -5.96 1.55 21.69
CA THR A 271 -6.57 2.56 22.55
C THR A 271 -6.55 3.90 21.83
N PRO A 272 -7.67 4.64 21.73
CA PRO A 272 -7.67 5.96 21.13
C PRO A 272 -6.81 6.90 21.98
N SER A 273 -5.62 7.27 21.48
CA SER A 273 -4.78 8.28 22.12
C SER A 273 -5.53 9.60 22.19
N ALA A 274 -5.73 10.13 23.40
CA ALA A 274 -6.33 11.44 23.63
C ALA A 274 -5.42 12.61 23.19
N THR A 275 -4.19 12.32 22.78
CA THR A 275 -3.22 13.30 22.26
C THR A 275 -3.35 13.41 20.74
N PRO A 276 -3.73 14.57 20.19
CA PRO A 276 -3.64 14.83 18.75
C PRO A 276 -2.19 14.62 18.28
N PRO A 277 -1.95 14.07 17.07
CA PRO A 277 -0.61 14.06 16.51
C PRO A 277 -0.14 15.50 16.33
N THR A 278 0.97 15.87 16.97
CA THR A 278 1.58 17.19 16.80
C THR A 278 1.87 17.40 15.31
N PRO A 279 1.39 18.50 14.69
CA PRO A 279 1.65 18.74 13.27
C PRO A 279 3.15 18.96 13.08
N THR A 280 3.82 17.99 12.46
CA THR A 280 5.15 18.20 11.92
C THR A 280 5.04 19.26 10.81
N PRO A 281 5.83 20.35 10.83
CA PRO A 281 5.79 21.31 9.74
C PRO A 281 6.17 20.61 8.43
N PRO A 282 5.52 20.96 7.30
CA PRO A 282 5.91 20.40 6.01
C PRO A 282 7.36 20.77 5.70
N PRO A 283 8.13 19.89 5.03
CA PRO A 283 9.41 20.31 4.48
C PRO A 283 9.17 21.47 3.51
N THR A 284 9.98 22.52 3.61
CA THR A 284 9.94 23.69 2.73
C THR A 284 10.39 23.32 1.33
N THR A 285 9.49 22.72 0.56
CA THR A 285 9.64 22.59 -0.89
C THR A 285 9.14 23.87 -1.55
N THR A 286 10.07 24.65 -2.09
CA THR A 286 9.75 25.75 -2.99
C THR A 286 8.93 25.20 -4.16
N PRO A 287 7.71 25.71 -4.45
CA PRO A 287 6.95 25.25 -5.60
C PRO A 287 7.76 25.53 -6.87
N PRO A 288 7.86 24.57 -7.82
CA PRO A 288 8.46 24.87 -9.12
C PRO A 288 7.67 25.98 -9.80
N ALA A 289 8.37 26.98 -10.32
CA ALA A 289 7.75 28.09 -11.03
C ALA A 289 6.93 27.58 -12.22
N ALA A 290 5.79 28.22 -12.50
CA ALA A 290 4.95 27.88 -13.63
C ALA A 290 5.75 27.87 -14.94
N PRO A 291 5.63 26.81 -15.78
CA PRO A 291 6.32 26.79 -17.06
C PRO A 291 5.77 27.90 -17.97
N PRO A 292 6.62 28.61 -18.73
CA PRO A 292 6.15 29.60 -19.69
C PRO A 292 5.37 28.91 -20.81
N ALA A 293 4.29 29.56 -21.27
CA ALA A 293 3.48 29.06 -22.36
C ALA A 293 4.30 28.99 -23.67
N ALA A 294 4.62 27.77 -24.10
CA ALA A 294 5.22 27.51 -25.41
C ALA A 294 4.12 27.10 -26.40
N ALA A 295 3.93 27.91 -27.44
CA ALA A 295 3.15 27.50 -28.60
C ALA A 295 3.87 26.35 -29.33
N VAL A 296 3.14 25.30 -29.70
CA VAL A 296 3.65 24.21 -30.53
C VAL A 296 2.76 24.09 -31.75
N GLU A 297 3.31 24.44 -32.91
CA GLU A 297 2.67 24.17 -34.20
C GLU A 297 2.59 22.66 -34.45
N GLY A 298 1.53 22.24 -35.15
CA GLY A 298 1.20 20.82 -35.27
C GLY A 298 2.12 20.04 -36.21
N ALA A 299 2.47 18.83 -35.78
CA ALA A 299 2.85 17.74 -36.68
C ALA A 299 1.96 16.52 -36.34
N GLY A 300 0.94 16.28 -37.14
CA GLY A 300 0.05 15.13 -36.97
C GLY A 300 0.71 13.86 -37.51
N THR A 301 0.81 12.83 -36.67
CA THR A 301 1.06 11.45 -37.10
C THR A 301 -0.13 10.58 -36.69
N SER A 302 -0.78 9.98 -37.67
CA SER A 302 -1.96 9.13 -37.48
C SER A 302 -1.56 7.76 -36.91
N ASP A 303 -2.02 7.46 -35.69
CA ASP A 303 -1.92 6.09 -35.15
C ASP A 303 -2.91 5.16 -35.85
N SER A 304 -2.40 4.25 -36.67
CA SER A 304 -3.18 3.17 -37.29
C SER A 304 -2.62 1.80 -36.89
N ASN A 305 -2.93 1.36 -35.67
CA ASN A 305 -2.86 -0.04 -35.26
C ASN A 305 -4.17 -0.40 -34.55
N GLY A 306 -5.10 -0.98 -35.31
CA GLY A 306 -6.51 -1.01 -34.95
C GLY A 306 -6.90 -2.09 -33.93
N HIS A 307 -7.64 -1.66 -32.91
CA HIS A 307 -8.82 -2.40 -32.48
C HIS A 307 -10.04 -1.75 -33.18
N PRO A 308 -11.03 -2.51 -33.65
CA PRO A 308 -12.10 -1.94 -34.49
C PRO A 308 -13.14 -1.19 -33.63
N ASP A 309 -12.92 0.11 -33.42
CA ASP A 309 -13.95 1.00 -32.91
C ASP A 309 -15.03 1.21 -33.98
N GLY A 310 -16.17 0.53 -33.79
CA GLY A 310 -17.34 0.69 -34.66
C GLY A 310 -17.89 2.11 -34.61
N GLY A 311 -18.28 2.64 -35.77
CA GLY A 311 -18.66 4.05 -35.95
C GLY A 311 -19.75 4.53 -34.99
N GLY A 312 -19.34 5.38 -34.04
CA GLY A 312 -20.19 6.20 -33.18
C GLY A 312 -19.65 7.62 -33.10
N PRO A 313 -20.36 8.56 -32.43
CA PRO A 313 -19.84 9.91 -32.23
C PRO A 313 -18.49 9.86 -31.50
N GLY A 314 -17.55 10.68 -31.99
CA GLY A 314 -16.16 10.66 -31.55
C GLY A 314 -15.99 10.85 -30.04
N ARG A 315 -14.99 10.16 -29.48
CA ARG A 315 -14.63 10.26 -28.07
C ARG A 315 -14.20 11.71 -27.73
N PRO A 316 -14.68 12.31 -26.63
CA PRO A 316 -14.16 13.59 -26.15
C PRO A 316 -12.67 13.48 -25.78
N PRO A 317 -11.83 14.48 -26.09
CA PRO A 317 -10.45 14.49 -25.60
C PRO A 317 -10.44 14.52 -24.07
N GLU A 318 -9.51 13.79 -23.47
CA GLU A 318 -9.27 13.84 -22.03
C GLU A 318 -8.27 14.95 -21.73
N SER A 319 -8.54 15.77 -20.72
CA SER A 319 -7.72 16.90 -20.29
C SER A 319 -7.57 16.89 -18.77
N GLY A 320 -6.40 17.28 -18.27
CA GLY A 320 -6.09 17.31 -16.85
C GLY A 320 -4.59 17.48 -16.62
N ALA A 321 -4.22 17.87 -15.41
CA ALA A 321 -2.84 17.97 -14.98
C ALA A 321 -2.19 16.58 -14.87
N LYS A 322 -0.92 16.50 -15.27
CA LYS A 322 -0.06 15.31 -15.11
C LYS A 322 0.78 15.47 -13.85
N ILE A 323 0.33 14.89 -12.75
CA ILE A 323 0.96 15.06 -11.42
C ILE A 323 1.24 13.73 -10.69
N PHE A 324 0.83 12.61 -11.29
CA PHE A 324 1.12 11.27 -10.79
C PHE A 324 2.51 10.81 -11.26
N THR A 325 3.32 10.33 -10.32
CA THR A 325 4.71 9.88 -10.56
C THR A 325 4.98 8.54 -9.86
N ARG A 326 5.92 7.75 -10.39
CA ARG A 326 6.43 6.56 -9.70
C ARG A 326 7.68 6.95 -8.92
N THR A 327 7.62 6.92 -7.59
CA THR A 327 8.74 7.34 -6.73
C THR A 327 9.17 6.24 -5.78
N SER A 328 10.41 6.29 -5.31
CA SER A 328 10.87 5.39 -4.25
C SER A 328 10.07 5.59 -2.94
N GLU A 329 9.46 6.77 -2.72
CA GLU A 329 8.60 7.02 -1.57
C GLU A 329 7.38 6.08 -1.54
N VAL A 330 6.76 5.81 -2.69
CA VAL A 330 5.57 4.94 -2.78
C VAL A 330 5.90 3.45 -2.87
N GLU A 331 7.17 3.09 -3.00
CA GLU A 331 7.67 1.71 -3.09
C GLU A 331 8.71 1.35 -1.99
N ASN A 332 8.79 2.10 -0.88
CA ASN A 332 9.74 1.82 0.22
C ASN A 332 9.13 1.26 1.52
N LEU A 333 7.85 0.90 1.54
CA LEU A 333 7.13 0.46 2.73
C LEU A 333 6.84 -1.05 2.72
N ALA A 334 7.89 -1.87 2.54
CA ALA A 334 7.79 -3.31 2.30
C ALA A 334 6.81 -3.62 1.14
N PRO A 335 7.08 -3.13 -0.08
CA PRO A 335 6.18 -3.29 -1.22
C PRO A 335 6.06 -4.77 -1.61
N ASN A 336 4.86 -5.18 -2.04
CA ASN A 336 4.70 -6.40 -2.82
C ASN A 336 5.35 -6.19 -4.21
N PRO A 337 6.35 -6.98 -4.65
CA PRO A 337 7.00 -6.79 -5.96
C PRO A 337 6.08 -6.98 -7.16
N ASP A 338 4.92 -7.60 -6.98
CA ASP A 338 3.93 -7.74 -8.06
C ASP A 338 3.06 -6.46 -8.21
N ASN A 339 3.13 -5.52 -7.26
CA ASN A 339 2.54 -4.19 -7.37
C ASN A 339 3.56 -3.18 -7.94
N ALA A 340 3.05 -2.19 -8.67
CA ALA A 340 3.72 -0.92 -8.90
C ALA A 340 2.73 0.24 -8.72
N TYR A 341 3.26 1.41 -8.40
CA TYR A 341 2.47 2.55 -7.92
C TYR A 341 2.76 3.84 -8.69
N LEU A 342 1.70 4.57 -9.05
CA LEU A 342 1.80 6.01 -9.23
C LEU A 342 1.21 6.71 -8.02
N GLY A 343 1.91 7.72 -7.50
CA GLY A 343 1.46 8.55 -6.39
C GLY A 343 1.42 10.03 -6.76
N THR A 344 0.55 10.77 -6.07
CA THR A 344 0.58 12.23 -6.02
C THR A 344 0.06 12.74 -4.68
N TRP A 345 0.60 13.86 -4.20
CA TRP A 345 0.13 14.52 -2.97
C TRP A 345 -0.91 15.57 -3.33
N LEU A 346 -2.13 15.45 -2.79
CA LEU A 346 -3.20 16.42 -2.95
C LEU A 346 -3.59 17.05 -1.61
N VAL A 347 -3.69 18.37 -1.56
CA VAL A 347 -4.45 19.05 -0.49
C VAL A 347 -5.93 19.02 -0.90
N PRO A 348 -6.87 18.65 0.00
CA PRO A 348 -8.30 18.75 -0.28
C PRO A 348 -8.68 20.17 -0.74
N PRO A 349 -9.46 20.32 -1.82
CA PRO A 349 -9.82 21.63 -2.37
C PRO A 349 -10.90 22.32 -1.52
N GLY A 350 -11.40 23.48 -1.95
CA GLY A 350 -12.45 24.22 -1.25
C GLY A 350 -13.74 23.40 -1.05
N PRO A 351 -14.63 23.80 -0.12
CA PRO A 351 -15.81 22.99 0.28
C PRO A 351 -16.81 22.73 -0.87
N ASP A 352 -16.86 23.63 -1.86
CA ASP A 352 -17.70 23.49 -3.06
C ASP A 352 -16.97 22.86 -4.25
N GLN A 353 -15.73 22.40 -4.05
CA GLN A 353 -14.87 21.81 -5.07
C GLN A 353 -14.61 20.33 -4.79
N VAL A 354 -14.22 19.63 -5.85
CA VAL A 354 -13.86 18.21 -5.87
C VAL A 354 -12.65 18.01 -6.78
N VAL A 355 -11.90 16.93 -6.56
CA VAL A 355 -10.85 16.51 -7.49
C VAL A 355 -11.37 15.37 -8.34
N VAL A 356 -11.34 15.54 -9.65
CA VAL A 356 -11.73 14.54 -10.64
C VAL A 356 -10.46 13.90 -11.20
N VAL A 357 -10.39 12.57 -11.14
CA VAL A 357 -9.27 11.77 -11.68
C VAL A 357 -9.80 10.82 -12.74
N ARG A 358 -9.30 10.95 -13.97
CA ARG A 358 -9.79 10.23 -15.15
C ARG A 358 -8.66 9.51 -15.89
N GLY A 359 -9.01 8.37 -16.50
CA GLY A 359 -8.10 7.55 -17.30
C GLY A 359 -8.79 6.27 -17.76
N ARG A 360 -8.16 5.53 -18.67
CA ARG A 360 -8.67 4.24 -19.13
C ARG A 360 -8.45 3.18 -18.05
N ALA A 361 -9.46 2.37 -17.76
CA ALA A 361 -9.30 1.22 -16.88
C ALA A 361 -8.58 0.07 -17.61
N PRO A 362 -7.55 -0.56 -17.01
CA PRO A 362 -7.07 -1.86 -17.47
C PRO A 362 -8.11 -2.93 -17.17
N HIS A 363 -8.28 -3.88 -18.09
CA HIS A 363 -9.17 -5.02 -17.89
C HIS A 363 -8.64 -5.92 -16.78
N ALA A 364 -9.38 -6.04 -15.69
CA ALA A 364 -9.02 -6.90 -14.56
C ALA A 364 -9.93 -8.11 -14.45
N VAL A 365 -9.46 -9.13 -13.72
CA VAL A 365 -10.36 -10.20 -13.25
C VAL A 365 -11.34 -9.65 -12.19
N ARG A 366 -12.50 -10.28 -12.09
CA ARG A 366 -13.63 -9.84 -11.26
C ARG A 366 -14.00 -10.88 -10.22
N GLY A 367 -14.64 -10.45 -9.13
CA GLY A 367 -15.04 -11.32 -8.02
C GLY A 367 -13.91 -11.62 -7.03
N THR A 368 -14.25 -12.11 -5.84
CA THR A 368 -13.30 -12.36 -4.73
C THR A 368 -12.60 -13.71 -4.81
N HIS A 369 -12.99 -14.58 -5.74
CA HIS A 369 -12.46 -15.94 -5.85
C HIS A 369 -11.12 -16.01 -6.62
N PRO A 370 -10.35 -17.10 -6.43
CA PRO A 370 -9.19 -17.40 -7.27
C PRO A 370 -9.54 -17.49 -8.76
N VAL A 371 -8.64 -17.01 -9.61
CA VAL A 371 -8.75 -17.12 -11.07
C VAL A 371 -7.41 -17.57 -11.64
N SER A 372 -7.45 -18.56 -12.54
CA SER A 372 -6.27 -19.06 -13.26
C SER A 372 -5.45 -17.94 -13.91
N TRP A 373 -4.14 -17.88 -13.68
CA TRP A 373 -3.27 -16.80 -14.16
C TRP A 373 -2.00 -17.31 -14.87
N PRO A 374 -1.54 -16.67 -15.97
CA PRO A 374 -2.10 -15.49 -16.65
C PRO A 374 -3.47 -15.74 -17.27
N ARG A 375 -4.34 -14.72 -17.23
CA ARG A 375 -5.73 -14.84 -17.71
C ARG A 375 -5.90 -14.14 -19.05
N ARG A 376 -6.22 -14.89 -20.11
CA ARG A 376 -6.53 -14.35 -21.44
C ARG A 376 -7.60 -13.25 -21.36
N ARG A 377 -7.33 -12.08 -21.97
CA ARG A 377 -8.14 -10.84 -21.93
C ARG A 377 -8.17 -10.09 -20.59
N ALA A 378 -7.25 -10.37 -19.66
CA ALA A 378 -6.96 -9.49 -18.55
C ALA A 378 -5.62 -8.79 -18.80
N ASP A 379 -5.59 -7.49 -18.55
CA ASP A 379 -4.40 -6.63 -18.62
C ASP A 379 -3.64 -6.70 -17.27
N VAL A 380 -4.38 -6.79 -16.15
CA VAL A 380 -3.87 -6.91 -14.78
C VAL A 380 -4.72 -7.87 -13.95
N ARG A 381 -4.20 -8.43 -12.85
CA ARG A 381 -5.04 -9.24 -11.94
C ARG A 381 -5.94 -8.34 -11.09
N TYR A 382 -5.44 -7.18 -10.68
CA TYR A 382 -6.17 -6.24 -9.84
C TYR A 382 -5.64 -4.82 -10.04
N TRP A 383 -6.50 -3.81 -9.85
CA TRP A 383 -6.08 -2.42 -9.72
C TRP A 383 -7.03 -1.63 -8.81
N SER A 384 -6.51 -0.57 -8.22
CA SER A 384 -7.25 0.33 -7.33
C SER A 384 -6.70 1.75 -7.34
N LEU A 385 -7.55 2.70 -6.97
CA LEU A 385 -7.14 4.05 -6.56
C LEU A 385 -7.48 4.26 -5.08
N CYS A 386 -6.53 4.76 -4.29
CA CYS A 386 -6.63 4.94 -2.85
C CYS A 386 -6.28 6.36 -2.40
N THR A 387 -7.09 6.95 -1.50
CA THR A 387 -6.69 8.09 -0.66
C THR A 387 -6.05 7.60 0.64
N ASN A 388 -4.87 8.13 0.95
CA ASN A 388 -4.11 7.85 2.15
C ASN A 388 -3.64 9.15 2.81
N LEU A 389 -3.22 9.09 4.07
CA LEU A 389 -2.61 10.22 4.77
C LEU A 389 -1.09 10.04 4.91
N GLY A 390 -0.38 11.14 5.18
CA GLY A 390 1.03 11.12 5.56
C GLY A 390 1.26 10.79 7.04
N GLY A 391 2.31 11.39 7.61
CA GLY A 391 2.72 11.15 9.00
C GLY A 391 3.40 9.80 9.23
N GLN A 392 3.70 9.49 10.48
CA GLN A 392 4.50 8.32 10.89
C GLN A 392 3.91 6.98 10.44
N TYR A 393 2.59 6.81 10.56
CA TYR A 393 1.94 5.52 10.29
C TYR A 393 1.49 5.35 8.84
N LYS A 394 1.35 6.45 8.07
CA LYS A 394 0.91 6.42 6.67
C LYS A 394 -0.40 5.61 6.46
N PRO A 395 -1.52 5.95 7.12
CA PRO A 395 -2.76 5.16 7.04
C PRO A 395 -3.55 5.39 5.73
N VAL A 396 -4.35 4.40 5.31
CA VAL A 396 -5.43 4.61 4.33
C VAL A 396 -6.57 5.39 5.00
N VAL A 397 -7.32 6.21 4.24
CA VAL A 397 -8.50 6.90 4.78
C VAL A 397 -9.55 5.87 5.22
N ILE A 398 -10.04 6.03 6.46
CA ILE A 398 -11.19 5.29 7.00
C ILE A 398 -12.06 6.29 7.74
N ASN A 399 -13.13 6.76 7.09
CA ASN A 399 -14.14 7.58 7.76
C ASN A 399 -15.13 6.64 8.44
N ARG A 400 -15.27 6.77 9.76
CA ARG A 400 -16.22 5.99 10.57
C ARG A 400 -17.36 6.89 11.00
N PHE A 401 -18.58 6.38 10.93
CA PHE A 401 -19.80 7.08 11.34
C PHE A 401 -20.41 6.39 12.56
N PRO A 402 -21.19 7.09 13.39
CA PRO A 402 -21.93 6.47 14.49
C PRO A 402 -22.93 5.41 14.00
N GLU A 403 -23.51 5.63 12.83
CA GLU A 403 -24.48 4.75 12.18
C GLU A 403 -24.02 4.44 10.75
N GLY A 404 -24.14 3.17 10.32
CA GLY A 404 -23.79 2.72 8.98
C GLY A 404 -22.35 2.20 8.80
N PRO A 405 -22.02 1.71 7.59
CA PRO A 405 -20.69 1.15 7.30
C PRO A 405 -19.61 2.24 7.25
N ALA A 406 -18.37 1.87 7.57
CA ALA A 406 -17.22 2.75 7.39
C ALA A 406 -16.98 3.03 5.89
N SER A 407 -16.56 4.25 5.57
CA SER A 407 -16.16 4.67 4.24
C SER A 407 -14.65 4.57 4.09
N TYR A 408 -14.21 3.69 3.20
CA TYR A 408 -12.79 3.44 2.95
C TYR A 408 -12.23 4.28 1.79
N GLY A 409 -10.95 4.61 1.89
CA GLY A 409 -10.19 5.41 0.95
C GLY A 409 -9.86 4.75 -0.39
N CYS A 410 -9.96 3.42 -0.54
CA CYS A 410 -9.74 2.77 -1.83
C CYS A 410 -11.02 2.42 -2.56
N ARG A 411 -10.94 2.44 -3.88
CA ARG A 411 -11.89 1.79 -4.80
C ARG A 411 -11.12 0.92 -5.76
N TYR A 412 -11.52 -0.34 -5.87
CA TYR A 412 -10.88 -1.29 -6.78
C TYR A 412 -11.72 -1.57 -8.04
N ASN A 413 -11.17 -2.35 -8.96
CA ASN A 413 -11.73 -2.54 -10.30
C ASN A 413 -13.17 -3.06 -10.40
N ASP A 414 -13.78 -3.63 -9.34
CA ASP A 414 -15.20 -4.00 -9.36
C ASP A 414 -16.13 -2.95 -8.73
N GLU A 415 -15.60 -2.09 -7.86
CA GLU A 415 -16.33 -0.96 -7.27
C GLU A 415 -16.30 0.27 -8.18
N THR A 416 -15.35 0.32 -9.12
CA THR A 416 -15.17 1.45 -10.03
C THR A 416 -16.17 1.40 -11.17
N ARG A 417 -17.00 2.44 -11.28
CA ARG A 417 -17.89 2.66 -12.41
C ARG A 417 -17.07 3.11 -13.62
N LEU A 418 -17.36 2.53 -14.79
CA LEU A 418 -16.74 2.87 -16.06
C LEU A 418 -17.78 3.46 -17.00
N ASP A 419 -17.34 4.34 -17.90
CA ASP A 419 -18.17 4.81 -19.01
C ASP A 419 -18.23 3.80 -20.18
N ARG A 420 -18.95 4.16 -21.25
CA ARG A 420 -19.10 3.30 -22.44
C ARG A 420 -17.81 3.04 -23.22
N TYR A 421 -16.74 3.79 -22.95
CA TYR A 421 -15.43 3.68 -23.60
C TYR A 421 -14.39 3.00 -22.69
N GLY A 422 -14.79 2.57 -21.47
CA GLY A 422 -13.91 1.93 -20.49
C GLY A 422 -13.07 2.92 -19.67
N TYR A 423 -13.46 4.18 -19.57
CA TYR A 423 -12.79 5.18 -18.73
C TYR A 423 -13.39 5.17 -17.32
N TYR A 424 -12.51 5.21 -16.32
CA TYR A 424 -12.92 5.50 -14.95
C TYR A 424 -13.04 7.01 -14.75
N THR A 425 -13.93 7.40 -13.84
CA THR A 425 -13.93 8.72 -13.22
C THR A 425 -13.98 8.53 -11.72
N PHE A 426 -12.84 8.69 -11.05
CA PHE A 426 -12.83 8.85 -9.60
C PHE A 426 -13.10 10.32 -9.28
N VAL A 427 -13.90 10.55 -8.24
CA VAL A 427 -14.14 11.90 -7.72
C VAL A 427 -13.83 11.88 -6.24
N LEU A 428 -12.78 12.61 -5.88
CA LEU A 428 -12.31 12.76 -4.52
C LEU A 428 -13.00 13.99 -3.90
N GLY A 429 -13.66 13.77 -2.78
CA GLY A 429 -14.48 14.78 -2.11
C GLY A 429 -14.74 14.47 -0.65
N THR A 430 -15.48 15.35 0.03
CA THR A 430 -15.93 15.13 1.41
C THR A 430 -17.14 14.20 1.45
N GLU A 431 -17.41 13.59 2.60
CA GLU A 431 -18.57 12.71 2.78
C GLU A 431 -19.91 13.45 2.57
N GLY A 432 -19.98 14.76 2.84
CA GLY A 432 -21.15 15.58 2.54
C GLY A 432 -21.44 15.73 1.04
N GLN A 433 -20.40 15.63 0.19
CA GLN A 433 -20.52 15.70 -1.26
C GLN A 433 -20.87 14.33 -1.89
N ARG A 434 -20.72 13.22 -1.14
CA ARG A 434 -20.91 11.84 -1.64
C ARG A 434 -22.19 11.67 -2.45
N ALA A 435 -23.34 12.04 -1.90
CA ALA A 435 -24.63 11.74 -2.52
C ALA A 435 -24.78 12.40 -3.91
N ALA A 436 -24.28 13.63 -4.05
CA ALA A 436 -24.25 14.35 -5.32
C ALA A 436 -23.29 13.71 -6.33
N ILE A 437 -22.14 13.22 -5.87
CA ILE A 437 -21.15 12.50 -6.69
C ILE A 437 -21.68 11.14 -7.14
N GLU A 438 -22.25 10.35 -6.22
CA GLU A 438 -22.74 8.99 -6.50
C GLU A 438 -24.02 8.98 -7.37
N ALA A 439 -24.74 10.10 -7.46
CA ALA A 439 -25.83 10.30 -8.43
C ALA A 439 -25.33 10.35 -9.89
N ILE A 440 -24.05 10.68 -10.12
CA ILE A 440 -23.45 10.68 -11.46
C ILE A 440 -23.11 9.24 -11.85
N ARG A 441 -23.83 8.71 -12.86
CA ARG A 441 -23.79 7.29 -13.25
C ARG A 441 -22.39 6.74 -13.57
N THR A 442 -21.47 7.57 -14.06
CA THR A 442 -20.09 7.17 -14.41
C THR A 442 -19.05 7.55 -13.36
N ALA A 443 -19.42 8.26 -12.29
CA ALA A 443 -18.50 8.67 -11.24
C ALA A 443 -18.40 7.62 -10.12
N THR A 444 -17.21 7.50 -9.54
CA THR A 444 -16.91 6.66 -8.39
C THR A 444 -16.38 7.54 -7.26
N PHE A 445 -17.13 7.65 -6.15
CA PHE A 445 -16.74 8.47 -5.01
C PHE A 445 -15.56 7.85 -4.23
N VAL A 446 -14.55 8.66 -3.94
CA VAL A 446 -13.39 8.32 -3.09
C VAL A 446 -13.29 9.40 -1.98
N PRO A 447 -13.23 9.03 -0.70
CA PRO A 447 -13.30 10.02 0.38
C PRO A 447 -11.96 10.71 0.68
N PHE A 448 -12.01 12.01 0.98
CA PHE A 448 -11.03 12.65 1.85
C PHE A 448 -11.34 12.33 3.32
N SER A 449 -10.34 12.45 4.20
CA SER A 449 -10.48 12.17 5.63
C SER A 449 -11.35 13.20 6.35
N VAL A 450 -12.37 12.73 7.07
CA VAL A 450 -13.17 13.56 7.99
C VAL A 450 -12.36 14.00 9.21
N SER A 451 -11.46 13.14 9.71
CA SER A 451 -10.60 13.43 10.87
C SER A 451 -9.44 14.36 10.55
N TYR A 452 -9.02 14.43 9.29
CA TYR A 452 -7.88 15.24 8.82
C TYR A 452 -8.24 16.01 7.53
N PRO A 453 -9.27 16.89 7.56
CA PRO A 453 -9.90 17.44 6.36
C PRO A 453 -9.04 18.44 5.58
N THR A 454 -7.95 18.94 6.17
CA THR A 454 -7.00 19.88 5.56
C THR A 454 -5.61 19.27 5.32
N ALA A 455 -5.39 18.01 5.72
CA ALA A 455 -4.09 17.37 5.58
C ALA A 455 -3.81 16.98 4.11
N PRO A 456 -2.56 17.04 3.63
CA PRO A 456 -2.18 16.43 2.37
C PRO A 456 -2.50 14.93 2.35
N HIS A 457 -3.19 14.49 1.32
CA HIS A 457 -3.51 13.10 1.06
C HIS A 457 -2.60 12.55 -0.04
N MET A 458 -2.01 11.39 0.18
CA MET A 458 -1.31 10.62 -0.84
C MET A 458 -2.33 9.80 -1.62
N VAL A 459 -2.55 10.16 -2.89
CA VAL A 459 -3.42 9.44 -3.80
C VAL A 459 -2.59 8.45 -4.59
N LEU A 460 -2.89 7.15 -4.45
CA LEU A 460 -2.15 6.06 -5.11
C LEU A 460 -3.01 5.36 -6.14
N LEU A 461 -2.52 5.26 -7.38
CA LEU A 461 -2.99 4.28 -8.38
C LEU A 461 -2.08 3.06 -8.33
N ARG A 462 -2.65 1.87 -8.08
CA ARG A 462 -1.95 0.58 -7.97
C ARG A 462 -2.34 -0.32 -9.13
N HIS A 463 -1.36 -0.87 -9.85
CA HIS A 463 -1.55 -2.03 -10.72
C HIS A 463 -0.92 -3.26 -10.07
N LEU A 464 -1.68 -4.34 -9.92
CA LEU A 464 -1.22 -5.62 -9.34
C LEU A 464 -1.13 -6.68 -10.45
N LEU A 465 0.09 -7.18 -10.63
CA LEU A 465 0.43 -8.34 -11.46
C LEU A 465 -0.14 -8.21 -12.90
N PRO A 466 0.42 -7.30 -13.73
CA PRO A 466 0.09 -7.21 -15.15
C PRO A 466 0.45 -8.48 -15.90
N VAL A 467 -0.18 -8.69 -17.06
CA VAL A 467 0.36 -9.62 -18.07
C VAL A 467 1.54 -8.98 -18.79
N GLU A 468 2.46 -9.81 -19.29
CA GLU A 468 3.72 -9.38 -19.92
C GLU A 468 3.50 -8.52 -21.18
N ASP A 469 2.42 -8.78 -21.91
CA ASP A 469 2.04 -8.08 -23.14
C ASP A 469 1.17 -6.82 -22.91
N PHE A 470 1.04 -6.33 -21.68
CA PHE A 470 0.35 -5.08 -21.36
C PHE A 470 1.35 -3.90 -21.20
N PRO A 471 1.63 -3.11 -22.26
CA PRO A 471 2.70 -2.10 -22.22
C PRO A 471 2.37 -0.90 -21.31
N TYR A 472 1.10 -0.64 -21.05
CA TYR A 472 0.62 0.51 -20.28
C TYR A 472 0.61 0.28 -18.75
N ALA A 473 1.28 -0.77 -18.26
CA ALA A 473 1.38 -1.07 -16.85
C ALA A 473 2.24 -0.05 -16.08
N VAL A 474 1.86 0.27 -14.84
CA VAL A 474 2.67 1.10 -13.93
C VAL A 474 4.07 0.52 -13.71
N GLN A 475 4.18 -0.82 -13.76
CA GLN A 475 5.43 -1.58 -13.68
C GLN A 475 6.49 -1.11 -14.70
N ASN A 476 6.05 -0.65 -15.88
CA ASN A 476 6.91 -0.20 -16.98
C ASN A 476 7.35 1.26 -16.84
N VAL A 477 6.73 2.04 -15.93
CA VAL A 477 7.15 3.41 -15.64
C VAL A 477 8.49 3.35 -14.89
N PRO A 478 9.55 4.04 -15.35
CA PRO A 478 10.83 4.05 -14.65
C PRO A 478 10.70 4.71 -13.26
N MET A 479 11.40 4.15 -12.27
CA MET A 479 11.44 4.68 -10.91
C MET A 479 12.02 6.10 -10.88
N ASN A 480 11.40 7.00 -10.14
CA ASN A 480 11.75 8.43 -10.02
C ASN A 480 11.74 9.21 -11.35
N SER A 481 10.96 8.76 -12.33
CA SER A 481 10.74 9.50 -13.58
C SER A 481 9.68 10.61 -13.44
N SER A 482 9.64 11.54 -14.41
CA SER A 482 8.70 12.66 -14.38
C SER A 482 7.27 12.23 -14.67
N ALA A 483 6.30 13.10 -14.34
CA ALA A 483 4.89 12.85 -14.61
C ALA A 483 4.60 12.73 -16.12
N GLU A 484 5.34 13.46 -16.95
CA GLU A 484 5.29 13.36 -18.42
C GLU A 484 5.81 12.01 -18.91
N THR A 485 6.88 11.48 -18.30
CA THR A 485 7.41 10.14 -18.63
C THR A 485 6.40 9.06 -18.24
N ALA A 486 5.83 9.15 -17.04
CA ALA A 486 4.77 8.24 -16.59
C ALA A 486 3.54 8.29 -17.51
N ALA A 487 3.13 9.49 -17.94
CA ALA A 487 2.02 9.68 -18.87
C ALA A 487 2.33 9.16 -20.28
N ALA A 488 3.57 9.27 -20.76
CA ALA A 488 3.98 8.73 -22.05
C ALA A 488 3.97 7.19 -22.04
N VAL A 489 4.45 6.56 -20.96
CA VAL A 489 4.47 5.09 -20.82
C VAL A 489 3.07 4.51 -20.67
N MET A 490 2.23 5.09 -19.80
CA MET A 490 0.87 4.57 -19.56
C MET A 490 -0.15 5.02 -20.62
N GLY A 491 0.16 6.03 -21.42
CA GLY A 491 -0.72 6.54 -22.48
C GLY A 491 -2.14 6.82 -21.96
N PRO A 492 -3.20 6.27 -22.59
CA PRO A 492 -4.58 6.49 -22.15
C PRO A 492 -4.92 5.99 -20.74
N TYR A 493 -4.09 5.12 -20.15
CA TYR A 493 -4.31 4.56 -18.81
C TYR A 493 -3.76 5.45 -17.69
N TYR A 494 -3.01 6.51 -18.03
CA TYR A 494 -2.48 7.46 -17.06
C TYR A 494 -3.59 8.28 -16.38
N PRO A 495 -3.55 8.47 -15.04
CA PRO A 495 -4.52 9.28 -14.31
C PRO A 495 -4.29 10.79 -14.53
N LEU A 496 -5.17 11.42 -15.29
CA LEU A 496 -5.25 12.88 -15.45
C LEU A 496 -6.10 13.50 -14.34
N VAL A 497 -5.69 14.65 -13.81
CA VAL A 497 -6.30 15.28 -12.62
C VAL A 497 -6.84 16.67 -12.92
N THR A 498 -8.08 16.94 -12.53
CA THR A 498 -8.71 18.27 -12.61
C THR A 498 -9.38 18.63 -11.30
N VAL A 499 -9.31 19.90 -10.87
CA VAL A 499 -10.12 20.42 -9.76
C VAL A 499 -11.29 21.20 -10.37
N CYS A 500 -12.51 20.88 -9.99
CA CYS A 500 -13.70 21.58 -10.48
C CYS A 500 -14.74 21.77 -9.37
N SER A 501 -15.71 22.67 -9.59
CA SER A 501 -16.82 22.83 -8.66
C SER A 501 -17.76 21.62 -8.71
N LEU A 502 -18.36 21.26 -7.57
CA LEU A 502 -19.37 20.22 -7.51
C LEU A 502 -20.61 20.58 -8.34
N ALA A 503 -20.95 21.87 -8.44
CA ALA A 503 -22.02 22.38 -9.30
C ALA A 503 -21.75 22.09 -10.79
N THR A 504 -20.55 22.41 -11.29
CA THR A 504 -20.11 22.09 -12.66
C THR A 504 -20.15 20.58 -12.90
N LEU A 505 -19.55 19.80 -11.99
CA LEU A 505 -19.51 18.33 -12.11
C LEU A 505 -20.92 17.71 -12.14
N THR A 506 -21.87 18.23 -11.38
CA THR A 506 -23.24 17.69 -11.32
C THR A 506 -24.12 18.15 -12.48
N ALA A 507 -23.93 19.37 -12.99
CA ALA A 507 -24.69 19.91 -14.12
C ALA A 507 -24.19 19.40 -15.48
N GLU A 508 -22.88 19.34 -15.68
CA GLU A 508 -22.23 19.06 -16.98
C GLU A 508 -21.58 17.67 -17.04
N GLY A 509 -21.49 16.98 -15.90
CA GLY A 509 -20.79 15.72 -15.77
C GLY A 509 -19.25 15.87 -15.79
N PRO A 510 -18.51 14.77 -15.71
CA PRO A 510 -17.05 14.81 -15.54
C PRO A 510 -16.25 15.25 -16.78
N HIS A 511 -16.93 15.73 -17.84
CA HIS A 511 -16.30 16.35 -19.01
C HIS A 511 -16.40 17.89 -18.98
N GLY A 512 -17.30 18.48 -18.19
CA GLY A 512 -17.31 19.94 -17.94
C GLY A 512 -16.17 20.41 -17.03
N CYS A 513 -15.52 19.47 -16.33
CA CYS A 513 -14.31 19.74 -15.55
C CYS A 513 -13.08 19.87 -16.46
N THR A 514 -12.82 21.08 -16.95
CA THR A 514 -11.62 21.43 -17.73
C THR A 514 -10.45 21.83 -16.81
N ALA A 515 -9.22 21.59 -17.27
CA ALA A 515 -7.97 21.95 -16.59
C ALA A 515 -7.64 23.44 -16.67
#